data_AF-A0A529VKC2-F1
#
_entry.id   AF-A0A529VKC2-F1
#
_cell.length_a   1.000
_cell.length_b   1.000
_cell.length_c   1.000
_cell.angle_alpha   90.00
_cell.angle_beta   90.00
_cell.angle_gamma   90.00
#
_symmetry.space_group_name_H-M   'P 1'
#
loop_
_entity.id
_entity.type
_entity.pdbx_description
1 polymer ?
#
loop_
_entity_poly.entity_id
_entity_poly.type
_entity_poly.pdbx_seq_one_letter_code
_entity_poly.pdbx_strand_id
1 'polypeptide(L)'
;ILYEGPEPGTLIQFFKDDATAFNKKKHEVVDGKGVLNNRISEHIFNHLNRMGIPTHFIRRLNMREQLIKEVEIIPLEVVVRNVAAGSLAKRLGIEEGTVLPRSIIEFYYKADALDDPMVSEEHITAFGWASPQEIDDIMA
;
A
#
# COMPACT_ATOMS: atom_id res chain seq x y z
N ILE A 1 2.94 3.49 12.92
CA ILE A 1 3.90 4.52 13.40
C ILE A 1 5.28 4.06 12.98
N LEU A 2 6.18 4.98 12.64
CA LEU A 2 7.56 4.66 12.32
C LEU A 2 8.46 5.22 13.43
N TYR A 3 9.41 4.41 13.87
CA TYR A 3 10.48 4.79 14.81
C TYR A 3 11.83 4.51 14.17
N GLU A 4 12.88 5.18 14.67
CA GLU A 4 14.26 4.91 14.25
C GLU A 4 14.64 3.44 14.54
N GLY A 5 15.32 2.81 13.58
CA GLY A 5 15.83 1.45 13.72
C GLY A 5 17.18 1.39 14.46
N PRO A 6 17.63 0.18 14.82
CA PRO A 6 18.90 -0.03 15.51
C PRO A 6 20.14 0.22 14.61
N GLU A 7 19.96 0.23 13.29
CA GLU A 7 21.02 0.40 12.29
C GLU A 7 20.66 1.52 11.31
N PRO A 8 21.65 2.28 10.78
CA PRO A 8 21.42 3.27 9.74
C PRO A 8 20.66 2.70 8.54
N GLY A 9 19.66 3.42 8.04
CA GLY A 9 18.82 3.00 6.92
C GLY A 9 17.75 1.96 7.30
N THR A 10 17.44 1.80 8.59
CA THR A 10 16.36 0.93 9.07
C THR A 10 15.37 1.69 9.94
N LEU A 11 14.11 1.26 9.91
CA LEU A 11 13.01 1.79 10.72
C LEU A 11 12.25 0.66 11.42
N ILE A 12 11.63 0.97 12.55
CA ILE A 12 10.67 0.09 13.22
C ILE A 12 9.26 0.54 12.86
N GLN A 13 8.50 -0.33 12.18
CA GLN A 13 7.10 -0.10 11.87
C GLN A 13 6.20 -0.73 12.93
N PHE A 14 5.46 0.11 13.64
CA PHE A 14 4.46 -0.29 14.65
C PHE A 14 3.04 -0.24 14.09
N PHE A 15 2.30 -1.34 14.28
CA PHE A 15 0.93 -1.51 13.86
C PHE A 15 -0.06 -1.17 14.97
N LYS A 16 -0.89 -0.15 14.71
CA LYS A 16 -1.95 0.28 15.63
C LYS A 16 -3.25 -0.49 15.42
N ASP A 17 -4.09 -0.47 16.45
CA ASP A 17 -5.45 -1.02 16.41
C ASP A 17 -6.48 -0.06 15.80
N ASP A 18 -6.07 1.19 15.49
CA ASP A 18 -6.91 2.14 14.78
C ASP A 18 -7.35 1.60 13.42
N ALA A 19 -8.65 1.67 13.16
CA ALA A 19 -9.27 1.53 11.86
C ALA A 19 -9.85 2.89 11.44
N THR A 20 -9.42 3.40 10.29
CA THR A 20 -9.97 4.62 9.70
C THR A 20 -10.61 4.31 8.37
N ALA A 21 -11.81 4.85 8.13
CA ALA A 21 -12.49 4.76 6.84
C ALA A 21 -13.02 6.14 6.42
N PHE A 22 -13.26 6.31 5.12
CA PHE A 22 -13.81 7.54 4.54
C PHE A 22 -12.98 8.79 4.89
N ASN A 23 -11.66 8.75 4.65
CA ASN A 23 -10.73 9.85 4.94
C ASN A 23 -10.82 10.34 6.38
N LYS A 24 -10.65 9.39 7.31
CA LYS A 24 -10.70 9.60 8.77
C LYS A 24 -12.06 10.05 9.32
N LYS A 25 -13.13 10.14 8.50
CA LYS A 25 -14.48 10.47 8.98
C LYS A 25 -15.05 9.40 9.90
N LYS A 26 -14.63 8.15 9.74
CA LYS A 26 -14.90 7.07 10.70
C LYS A 26 -13.57 6.62 11.31
N HIS A 27 -13.47 6.71 12.63
CA HIS A 27 -12.35 6.19 13.42
C HIS A 27 -12.92 5.24 14.48
N GLU A 28 -12.33 4.06 14.58
CA GLU A 28 -12.70 3.03 15.56
C GLU A 28 -11.43 2.30 16.00
N VAL A 29 -11.38 1.87 17.25
CA VAL A 29 -10.30 1.01 17.75
C VAL A 29 -10.80 -0.43 17.68
N VAL A 30 -10.12 -1.26 16.89
CA VAL A 30 -10.44 -2.68 16.74
C VAL A 30 -9.37 -3.48 17.44
N ASP A 31 -9.69 -4.00 18.62
CA ASP A 31 -8.73 -4.72 19.47
C ASP A 31 -8.04 -5.86 18.73
N GLY A 32 -6.71 -5.87 18.77
CA GLY A 32 -5.89 -6.90 18.15
C GLY A 32 -5.70 -6.75 16.64
N LYS A 33 -6.33 -5.76 15.98
CA LYS A 33 -6.14 -5.48 14.53
C LYS A 33 -4.67 -5.28 14.18
N GLY A 34 -3.93 -4.50 14.97
CA GLY A 34 -2.52 -4.22 14.73
C GLY A 34 -1.66 -5.48 14.84
N VAL A 35 -1.96 -6.36 15.79
CA VAL A 35 -1.28 -7.65 15.94
C VAL A 35 -1.52 -8.53 14.72
N LEU A 36 -2.77 -8.66 14.28
CA LEU A 36 -3.13 -9.45 13.11
C LEU A 36 -2.49 -8.89 11.84
N ASN A 37 -2.58 -7.58 11.62
CA ASN A 37 -1.99 -6.93 10.45
C ASN A 37 -0.47 -7.11 10.39
N ASN A 38 0.24 -7.00 11.52
CA ASN A 38 1.68 -7.24 11.57
C ASN A 38 2.03 -8.69 11.15
N ARG A 39 1.29 -9.68 11.67
CA ARG A 39 1.52 -11.10 11.33
C ARG A 39 1.17 -11.43 9.88
N ILE A 40 0.07 -10.87 9.36
CA ILE A 40 -0.34 -11.06 7.96
C ILE A 40 0.68 -10.39 7.04
N SER A 41 1.11 -9.16 7.36
CA SER A 41 2.13 -8.41 6.62
C SER A 41 3.45 -9.20 6.56
N GLU A 42 3.96 -9.68 7.70
CA GLU A 42 5.13 -10.56 7.77
C GLU A 42 4.97 -11.80 6.86
N HIS A 43 3.82 -12.47 6.90
CA HIS A 43 3.58 -13.67 6.11
C HIS A 43 3.67 -13.38 4.60
N ILE A 44 3.02 -12.31 4.14
CA ILE A 44 3.01 -11.89 2.74
C ILE A 44 4.42 -11.46 2.30
N PHE A 45 5.08 -10.59 3.07
CA PHE A 45 6.43 -10.11 2.72
C PHE A 45 7.46 -11.23 2.66
N ASN A 46 7.41 -12.21 3.58
CA ASN A 46 8.26 -13.39 3.50
C ASN A 46 7.97 -14.26 2.26
N HIS A 47 6.73 -14.28 1.77
CA HIS A 47 6.40 -14.97 0.52
C HIS A 47 6.98 -14.22 -0.69
N LEU A 48 6.79 -12.90 -0.76
CA LEU A 48 7.34 -12.05 -1.81
C LEU A 48 8.87 -12.13 -1.87
N ASN A 49 9.56 -12.04 -0.72
CA ASN A 49 11.02 -12.17 -0.63
C ASN A 49 11.51 -13.54 -1.14
N ARG A 50 10.76 -14.63 -0.86
CA ARG A 50 11.10 -15.97 -1.39
C ARG A 50 10.92 -16.09 -2.90
N MET A 51 10.06 -15.27 -3.50
CA MET A 51 9.90 -15.15 -4.95
C MET A 51 10.95 -14.24 -5.60
N GLY A 52 11.84 -13.63 -4.80
CA GLY A 52 12.85 -12.70 -5.29
C GLY A 52 12.36 -11.27 -5.50
N ILE A 53 11.13 -10.94 -5.09
CA ILE A 53 10.59 -9.59 -5.16
C ILE A 53 11.24 -8.75 -4.05
N PRO A 54 11.93 -7.64 -4.36
CA PRO A 54 12.57 -6.81 -3.37
C PRO A 54 11.51 -6.09 -2.52
N THR A 55 11.64 -6.19 -1.20
CA THR A 55 10.72 -5.52 -0.27
C THR A 55 11.49 -4.78 0.83
N HIS A 56 10.80 -3.87 1.51
CA HIS A 56 11.37 -3.18 2.67
C HIS A 56 11.47 -4.08 3.91
N PHE A 57 10.79 -5.23 3.93
CA PHE A 57 10.66 -6.04 5.13
C PHE A 57 11.95 -6.79 5.43
N ILE A 58 12.46 -6.65 6.67
CA ILE A 58 13.64 -7.37 7.14
C ILE A 58 13.23 -8.54 8.04
N ARG A 59 12.55 -8.24 9.16
CA ARG A 59 12.05 -9.26 10.11
C ARG A 59 11.04 -8.68 11.09
N ARG A 60 10.18 -9.52 11.65
CA ARG A 60 9.33 -9.13 12.78
C ARG A 60 10.15 -9.01 14.08
N LEU A 61 9.82 -8.04 14.92
CA LEU A 61 10.44 -7.84 16.24
C LEU A 61 9.58 -8.42 17.36
N ASN A 62 8.27 -8.16 17.33
CA ASN A 62 7.32 -8.66 18.32
C ASN A 62 5.89 -8.70 17.73
N MET A 63 4.86 -8.78 18.57
CA MET A 63 3.47 -8.87 18.12
C MET A 63 2.99 -7.65 17.31
N ARG A 64 3.55 -6.46 17.53
CA ARG A 64 3.10 -5.20 16.88
C ARG A 64 4.13 -4.52 16.02
N GLU A 65 5.38 -4.98 16.05
CA GLU A 65 6.50 -4.31 15.41
C GLU A 65 7.23 -5.21 14.43
N GLN A 66 7.66 -4.60 13.33
CA GLN A 66 8.60 -5.18 12.38
C GLN A 66 9.71 -4.19 12.03
N LEU A 67 10.90 -4.72 11.79
CA LEU A 67 12.05 -3.99 11.29
C LEU A 67 11.98 -3.96 9.76
N ILE A 68 12.06 -2.76 9.20
CA ILE A 68 12.02 -2.50 7.76
C ILE A 68 13.24 -1.66 7.34
N LYS A 69 13.55 -1.70 6.05
CA LYS A 69 14.45 -0.74 5.40
C LYS A 69 13.76 0.61 5.30
N GLU A 70 14.51 1.67 5.58
CA GLU A 70 14.12 3.03 5.23
C GLU A 70 14.13 3.18 3.71
N VAL A 71 13.09 3.79 3.16
CA VAL A 71 12.95 4.01 1.72
C VAL A 71 12.35 5.38 1.47
N GLU A 72 12.67 5.96 0.32
CA GLU A 72 11.91 7.09 -0.20
C GLU A 72 10.60 6.55 -0.80
N ILE A 73 9.47 7.03 -0.28
CA ILE A 73 8.16 6.59 -0.73
C ILE A 73 7.76 7.40 -1.96
N ILE A 74 7.57 6.72 -3.09
CA ILE A 74 6.85 7.27 -4.24
C ILE A 74 5.43 7.60 -3.77
N PRO A 75 4.92 8.85 -3.94
CA PRO A 75 3.66 9.31 -3.36
C PRO A 75 2.43 8.80 -4.15
N LEU A 76 2.41 7.50 -4.43
CA LEU A 76 1.38 6.82 -5.21
C LEU A 76 0.86 5.60 -4.47
N GLU A 77 -0.44 5.38 -4.57
CA GLU A 77 -1.06 4.09 -4.28
C GLU A 77 -1.29 3.36 -5.59
N VAL A 78 -0.73 2.15 -5.69
CA VAL A 78 -0.89 1.27 -6.85
C VAL A 78 -1.98 0.25 -6.52
N VAL A 79 -3.11 0.32 -7.22
CA VAL A 79 -4.28 -0.52 -6.97
C VAL A 79 -4.45 -1.52 -8.09
N VAL A 80 -4.32 -2.80 -7.76
CA VAL A 80 -4.52 -3.92 -8.69
C VAL A 80 -5.91 -4.53 -8.48
N ARG A 81 -6.67 -4.70 -9.57
CA ARG A 81 -8.05 -5.21 -9.53
C ARG A 81 -8.21 -6.41 -10.45
N ASN A 82 -8.68 -7.52 -9.89
CA ASN A 82 -9.08 -8.71 -10.64
C ASN A 82 -10.61 -8.85 -10.74
N VAL A 83 -11.33 -8.19 -9.82
CA VAL A 83 -12.78 -8.20 -9.71
C VAL A 83 -13.25 -6.76 -9.49
N ALA A 84 -14.35 -6.36 -10.13
CA ALA A 84 -14.96 -5.05 -9.94
C ALA A 84 -15.52 -4.93 -8.52
N ALA A 85 -15.01 -3.98 -7.74
CA ALA A 85 -15.46 -3.70 -6.38
C ALA A 85 -15.16 -2.25 -6.01
N GLY A 86 -15.84 -1.75 -4.96
CA GLY A 86 -15.59 -0.42 -4.40
C GLY A 86 -15.68 0.72 -5.41
N SER A 87 -14.67 1.60 -5.43
CA SER A 87 -14.67 2.82 -6.26
C SER A 87 -14.77 2.53 -7.76
N LEU A 88 -14.19 1.42 -8.25
CA LEU A 88 -14.28 1.03 -9.66
C LEU A 88 -15.73 0.72 -10.07
N ALA A 89 -16.40 -0.14 -9.31
CA ALA A 89 -17.77 -0.56 -9.56
C ALA A 89 -18.71 0.66 -9.59
N LYS A 90 -18.59 1.54 -8.59
CA LYS A 90 -19.36 2.79 -8.53
C LYS A 90 -19.04 3.75 -9.68
N ARG A 91 -17.76 3.96 -10.02
CA ARG A 91 -17.33 4.93 -11.03
C ARG A 91 -17.76 4.54 -12.44
N LEU A 92 -17.77 3.26 -12.76
CA LEU A 92 -18.08 2.76 -14.10
C LEU A 92 -19.49 2.14 -14.22
N GLY A 93 -20.27 2.09 -13.13
CA GLY A 93 -21.59 1.47 -13.13
C GLY A 93 -21.54 -0.04 -13.38
N ILE A 94 -20.46 -0.70 -12.96
CA ILE A 94 -20.27 -2.15 -13.11
C ILE A 94 -20.79 -2.83 -11.84
N GLU A 95 -21.45 -3.97 -11.99
CA GLU A 95 -21.91 -4.78 -10.86
C GLU A 95 -20.72 -5.26 -10.01
N GLU A 96 -20.81 -5.06 -8.70
CA GLU A 96 -19.78 -5.50 -7.76
C GLU A 96 -19.71 -7.04 -7.73
N GLY A 97 -18.50 -7.58 -7.80
CA GLY A 97 -18.25 -9.02 -7.96
C GLY A 97 -18.02 -9.45 -9.41
N THR A 98 -18.19 -8.55 -10.40
CA THR A 98 -17.89 -8.87 -11.81
C THR A 98 -16.41 -9.20 -11.99
N VAL A 99 -16.10 -10.40 -12.49
CA VAL A 99 -14.73 -10.81 -12.83
C VAL A 99 -14.25 -10.02 -14.05
N LEU A 100 -13.09 -9.40 -13.95
CA LEU A 100 -12.52 -8.60 -15.04
C LEU A 100 -11.82 -9.52 -16.05
N PRO A 101 -11.90 -9.22 -17.36
CA PRO A 101 -11.26 -10.03 -18.40
C PRO A 101 -9.73 -9.99 -18.33
N ARG A 102 -9.16 -8.96 -17.67
CA ARG A 102 -7.76 -8.83 -17.33
C ARG A 102 -7.61 -8.01 -16.06
N SER A 103 -6.49 -8.15 -15.36
CA SER A 103 -6.16 -7.28 -14.23
C SER A 103 -6.05 -5.82 -14.68
N ILE A 104 -6.62 -4.91 -13.89
CA ILE A 104 -6.52 -3.47 -14.10
C ILE A 104 -5.61 -2.92 -13.01
N ILE A 105 -4.66 -2.06 -13.41
CA ILE A 105 -3.80 -1.30 -12.51
C ILE A 105 -4.23 0.17 -12.58
N GLU A 106 -4.39 0.78 -11.43
CA GLU A 106 -4.78 2.19 -11.28
C GLU A 106 -3.83 2.87 -10.31
N PHE A 107 -3.49 4.12 -10.60
CA PHE A 107 -2.67 4.97 -9.74
C PHE A 107 -3.52 6.02 -9.05
N TYR A 108 -3.26 6.22 -7.76
CA TYR A 108 -3.87 7.27 -6.96
C TYR A 108 -2.78 8.09 -6.29
N TYR A 109 -2.86 9.41 -6.39
CA TYR A 109 -1.90 10.30 -5.74
C TYR A 109 -2.16 10.31 -4.24
N LYS A 110 -1.16 9.93 -3.43
CA LYS A 110 -1.31 9.78 -1.99
C LYS A 110 -1.34 11.15 -1.32
N ALA A 111 -2.54 11.68 -1.13
CA ALA A 111 -2.79 12.98 -0.54
C ALA A 111 -4.15 12.98 0.15
N ASP A 112 -4.17 12.66 1.46
CA ASP A 112 -5.37 12.65 2.31
C ASP A 112 -6.23 13.92 2.16
N ALA A 113 -5.60 15.09 1.96
CA ALA A 113 -6.29 16.38 1.82
C ALA A 113 -7.07 16.53 0.49
N LEU A 114 -6.74 15.72 -0.52
CA LEU A 114 -7.34 15.69 -1.84
C LEU A 114 -8.20 14.43 -2.06
N ASP A 115 -8.46 13.67 -1.00
CA ASP A 115 -9.18 12.39 -1.04
C ASP A 115 -8.53 11.36 -2.01
N ASP A 116 -7.19 11.34 -2.05
CA ASP A 116 -6.38 10.42 -2.86
C ASP A 116 -6.84 10.30 -4.32
N PRO A 117 -6.70 11.36 -5.15
CA PRO A 117 -7.30 11.40 -6.48
C PRO A 117 -6.64 10.40 -7.43
N MET A 118 -7.44 9.80 -8.32
CA MET A 118 -6.93 8.97 -9.41
C MET A 118 -6.08 9.82 -10.37
N VAL A 119 -4.92 9.31 -10.76
CA VAL A 119 -3.99 9.98 -11.67
C VAL A 119 -3.57 9.07 -12.83
N SER A 120 -3.19 9.68 -13.95
CA SER A 120 -2.60 8.99 -15.10
C SER A 120 -1.08 8.93 -14.97
N GLU A 121 -0.45 8.07 -15.77
CA GLU A 121 1.02 8.04 -15.94
C GLU A 121 1.58 9.38 -16.42
N GLU A 122 0.80 10.13 -17.22
CA GLU A 122 1.18 11.48 -17.63
C GLU A 122 1.28 12.43 -16.43
N HIS A 123 0.35 12.37 -15.47
CA HIS A 123 0.49 13.17 -14.24
C HIS A 123 1.74 12.75 -13.47
N ILE A 124 1.97 11.43 -13.31
CA ILE A 124 3.10 10.90 -12.54
C ILE A 124 4.43 11.41 -13.10
N THR A 125 4.62 11.29 -14.41
CA THR A 125 5.85 11.70 -15.08
C THR A 125 5.98 13.22 -15.19
N ALA A 126 4.89 13.94 -15.47
CA ALA A 126 4.92 15.41 -15.58
C ALA A 126 5.23 16.10 -14.24
N PHE A 127 4.77 15.54 -13.12
CA PHE A 127 5.06 16.06 -11.78
C PHE A 127 6.31 15.47 -11.14
N GLY A 128 7.00 14.54 -11.83
CA GLY A 128 8.24 13.94 -11.36
C GLY A 128 8.07 13.07 -10.12
N TRP A 129 6.90 12.46 -9.91
CA TRP A 129 6.67 11.55 -8.78
C TRP A 129 7.33 10.18 -9.00
N ALA A 130 7.42 9.76 -10.25
CA ALA A 130 8.21 8.62 -10.69
C ALA A 130 8.66 8.85 -12.13
N SER A 131 9.85 8.36 -12.46
CA SER A 131 10.38 8.30 -13.81
C SER A 131 9.66 7.23 -14.65
N PRO A 132 9.71 7.31 -15.99
CA PRO A 132 9.17 6.26 -16.85
C PRO A 132 9.72 4.86 -16.52
N GLN A 133 11.01 4.77 -16.19
CA GLN A 133 11.63 3.49 -15.80
C GLN A 133 11.06 2.94 -14.48
N GLU A 134 10.83 3.79 -13.49
CA GLU A 134 10.20 3.35 -12.23
C GLU A 134 8.75 2.90 -12.45
N ILE A 135 8.01 3.55 -13.36
CA ILE A 135 6.67 3.09 -13.73
C ILE A 135 6.73 1.73 -14.40
N ASP A 136 7.66 1.53 -15.34
CA ASP A 136 7.86 0.23 -15.98
C ASP A 136 8.19 -0.87 -14.95
N ASP A 137 9.07 -0.58 -14.00
CA ASP A 137 9.45 -1.49 -12.92
C ASP A 137 8.27 -1.79 -11.96
N ILE A 138 7.38 -0.83 -11.70
CA ILE A 138 6.16 -1.01 -10.90
C ILE A 138 5.14 -1.91 -11.63
N MET A 139 5.11 -1.85 -12.95
CA MET A 139 4.13 -2.53 -13.81
C MET A 139 4.56 -3.94 -14.24
N ALA A 140 5.83 -4.29 -14.06
CA ALA A 140 6.43 -5.59 -14.43
C ALA A 140 5.98 -6.75 -13.52
#